data_AF-A0A2H6BLV4-F1
#
_entry.id   AF-A0A2H6BLV4-F1
#
_cell.length_a   1.000
_cell.length_b   1.000
_cell.length_c   1.000
_cell.angle_alpha   90.00
_cell.angle_beta   90.00
_cell.angle_gamma   90.00
#
_symmetry.space_group_name_H-M   'P 1'
#
loop_
_entity.id
_entity.type
_entity.pdbx_description
1 polymer ?
#
loop_
_entity_poly.entity_id
_entity_poly.type
_entity_poly.pdbx_seq_one_letter_code
_entity_poly.pdbx_strand_id
1 'polypeptide(L)'
;MITDCLVFCLTIYLAFSLRFNLSLEHQEIRPFLEPILGLIAIKTLVFYLKGIYSPVVRYTGLEFLSSVLQAVIYSSGFLIILAYFQGDAFLPRSVLIIDALLTLVLVIGVRLLIRSVFHRLNIYVSSVDREPTIVIYGAGVVGRQLARSLQNDPHYRLLAFVDDNPDLQHRVIQGFRVYPPSQLALLHQKTAFDWVILAIPNVAKARKRQIIESLETLPIDIKTVPPLSKILSGETTINQIRSVDVSELLGREEILPHPELLGKNVTGKAVLVTGGGGSIGSELCRQIAFLNPKCLVIYELNEFSLYKIDLDLSENYSDLRKYAYLGNVLDRNHLDRVIQTTPD
;
A
#
# COMPACT_ATOMS: atom_id res chain seq x y z
N MET A 1 -2.98 19.05 -13.58
CA MET A 1 -4.22 19.59 -14.13
C MET A 1 -4.00 21.00 -14.67
N ILE A 2 -3.64 21.99 -13.84
CA ILE A 2 -3.41 23.39 -14.29
C ILE A 2 -2.35 23.46 -15.41
N THR A 3 -1.22 22.76 -15.25
CA THR A 3 -0.17 22.65 -16.27
C THR A 3 -0.70 22.13 -17.61
N ASP A 4 -1.56 21.12 -17.57
CA ASP A 4 -2.04 20.42 -18.76
C ASP A 4 -3.12 21.26 -19.47
N CYS A 5 -3.96 21.99 -18.71
CA CYS A 5 -4.87 22.99 -19.28
C CYS A 5 -4.10 24.11 -20.01
N LEU A 6 -3.01 24.61 -19.44
CA LEU A 6 -2.15 25.61 -20.10
C LEU A 6 -1.53 25.04 -21.38
N VAL A 7 -1.08 23.78 -21.34
CA VAL A 7 -0.56 23.08 -22.53
C VAL A 7 -1.65 22.93 -23.59
N PHE A 8 -2.88 22.58 -23.23
CA PHE A 8 -3.98 22.47 -24.20
C PHE A 8 -4.32 23.80 -24.86
N CYS A 9 -4.36 24.90 -24.09
CA CYS A 9 -4.55 26.24 -24.66
C CYS A 9 -3.43 26.58 -25.66
N LEU A 10 -2.18 26.24 -25.30
CA LEU A 10 -1.02 26.47 -26.15
C LEU A 10 -1.04 25.61 -27.42
N THR A 11 -1.40 24.33 -27.33
CA THR A 11 -1.45 23.42 -28.49
C THR A 11 -2.50 23.83 -29.50
N ILE A 12 -3.68 24.25 -29.02
CA ILE A 12 -4.76 24.76 -29.88
C ILE A 12 -4.33 26.05 -30.56
N TYR A 13 -3.76 27.00 -29.82
CA TYR A 13 -3.26 28.25 -30.39
C TYR A 13 -2.21 27.99 -31.49
N LEU A 14 -1.24 27.11 -31.23
CA LEU A 14 -0.22 26.72 -32.19
C LEU A 14 -0.83 25.99 -33.40
N ALA A 15 -1.84 25.13 -33.20
CA ALA A 15 -2.51 24.43 -34.29
C ALA A 15 -3.26 25.37 -35.24
N PHE A 16 -3.95 26.38 -34.70
CA PHE A 16 -4.54 27.44 -35.50
C PHE A 16 -3.45 28.26 -36.21
N SER A 17 -2.41 28.67 -35.50
CA SER A 17 -1.31 29.45 -36.07
C SER A 17 -0.63 28.74 -37.24
N LEU A 18 -0.36 27.44 -37.11
CA LEU A 18 0.22 26.61 -38.18
C LEU A 18 -0.74 26.40 -39.35
N ARG A 19 -2.05 26.28 -39.09
CA ARG A 19 -3.05 26.08 -40.14
C ARG A 19 -3.22 27.30 -41.04
N PHE A 20 -3.16 28.49 -40.45
CA PHE A 20 -3.38 29.77 -41.10
C PHE A 20 -2.06 30.49 -41.43
N ASN A 21 -0.94 29.76 -41.61
CA ASN A 21 0.36 30.32 -42.00
C ASN A 21 0.83 31.51 -41.13
N LEU A 22 0.58 31.45 -39.82
CA LEU A 22 0.89 32.47 -38.82
C LEU A 22 0.15 33.82 -38.98
N SER A 23 -0.72 33.98 -40.00
CA SER A 23 -1.60 35.13 -40.15
C SER A 23 -2.93 34.86 -39.47
N LEU A 24 -3.00 35.12 -38.16
CA LEU A 24 -4.21 34.97 -37.37
C LEU A 24 -4.96 36.31 -37.31
N GLU A 25 -5.94 36.51 -38.20
CA GLU A 25 -6.88 37.63 -38.04
C GLU A 25 -7.97 37.28 -37.03
N HIS A 26 -8.31 38.21 -36.14
CA HIS A 26 -9.28 37.98 -35.04
C HIS A 26 -10.67 37.55 -35.53
N GLN A 27 -11.03 37.90 -36.78
CA GLN A 27 -12.32 37.55 -37.38
C GLN A 27 -12.41 36.07 -37.77
N GLU A 28 -11.28 35.41 -38.00
CA GLU A 28 -11.23 34.01 -38.44
C GLU A 28 -11.36 33.02 -37.27
N ILE A 29 -11.00 33.42 -36.05
CA ILE A 29 -11.01 32.54 -34.86
C ILE A 29 -12.33 32.62 -34.09
N ARG A 30 -13.01 33.77 -34.13
CA ARG A 30 -14.23 34.04 -33.33
C ARG A 30 -15.32 32.97 -33.45
N PRO A 31 -15.62 32.39 -34.65
CA PRO A 31 -16.63 31.33 -34.78
C PRO A 31 -16.27 30.04 -34.05
N PHE A 32 -14.97 29.82 -33.77
CA PHE A 32 -14.46 28.57 -33.21
C PHE A 32 -14.28 28.59 -31.69
N LEU A 33 -14.59 29.70 -31.01
CA LEU A 33 -14.38 29.84 -29.56
C LEU A 33 -15.20 28.84 -28.73
N GLU A 34 -16.47 28.62 -29.09
CA GLU A 34 -17.33 27.63 -28.42
C GLU A 34 -16.80 26.18 -28.62
N PRO A 35 -16.49 25.73 -29.86
CA PRO A 35 -15.82 24.46 -30.09
C PRO A 35 -14.49 24.28 -29.36
N ILE A 36 -13.68 25.34 -29.25
CA ILE A 36 -12.39 25.32 -28.53
C ILE A 36 -12.60 25.05 -27.04
N LEU A 37 -13.57 25.70 -26.41
CA LEU A 37 -13.88 25.46 -24.99
C LEU A 37 -14.37 24.02 -24.76
N GLY A 38 -15.24 23.52 -25.64
CA GLY A 38 -15.69 22.13 -25.62
C GLY A 38 -14.52 21.14 -25.76
N LEU A 39 -13.57 21.43 -26.64
CA LEU A 39 -12.38 20.62 -26.87
C LEU A 39 -11.49 20.54 -25.62
N ILE A 40 -11.24 21.67 -24.95
CA ILE A 40 -10.47 21.70 -23.69
C ILE A 40 -11.18 20.90 -22.60
N ALA A 41 -12.49 21.05 -22.48
CA ALA A 41 -13.29 20.33 -21.48
C ALA A 41 -13.24 18.80 -21.70
N ILE A 42 -13.43 18.35 -22.94
CA ILE A 42 -13.38 16.93 -23.30
C ILE A 42 -11.98 16.35 -23.05
N LYS A 43 -10.91 17.04 -23.49
CA LYS A 43 -9.53 16.61 -23.21
C LYS A 43 -9.26 16.47 -21.72
N THR A 44 -9.66 17.48 -20.93
CA THR A 44 -9.46 17.49 -19.48
C THR A 44 -10.20 16.32 -18.83
N LEU A 45 -11.44 16.06 -19.23
CA LEU A 45 -12.24 14.93 -18.74
C LEU A 45 -11.60 13.59 -19.08
N VAL A 46 -11.17 13.38 -20.33
CA VAL A 46 -10.54 12.12 -20.76
C VAL A 46 -9.22 11.89 -20.02
N PHE A 47 -8.41 12.93 -19.85
CA PHE A 47 -7.14 12.83 -19.10
C PHE A 47 -7.38 12.55 -17.61
N TYR A 48 -8.48 13.06 -17.06
CA TYR A 48 -8.91 12.76 -15.69
C TYR A 48 -9.36 11.31 -15.54
N LEU A 49 -10.23 10.82 -16.43
CA LEU A 49 -10.72 9.43 -16.42
C LEU A 49 -9.59 8.41 -16.66
N LYS A 50 -8.59 8.77 -17.47
CA LYS A 50 -7.39 7.95 -17.69
C LYS A 50 -6.41 7.95 -16.54
N GLY A 51 -6.72 8.61 -15.43
CA GLY A 51 -5.89 8.58 -14.22
C GLY A 51 -4.51 9.23 -14.40
N ILE A 52 -4.30 10.04 -15.45
CA ILE A 52 -3.01 10.69 -15.74
C ILE A 52 -2.62 11.69 -14.63
N TYR A 53 -3.60 12.11 -13.84
CA TYR A 53 -3.41 12.95 -12.65
C TYR A 53 -3.23 12.14 -11.34
N SER A 54 -3.45 10.83 -11.36
CA SER A 54 -3.19 9.97 -10.21
C SER A 54 -1.69 9.89 -9.93
N PRO A 55 -1.24 9.97 -8.67
CA PRO A 55 0.17 9.78 -8.31
C PRO A 55 0.72 8.42 -8.76
N VAL A 56 -0.14 7.40 -8.88
CA VAL A 56 0.24 6.01 -9.18
C VAL A 56 0.68 5.83 -10.64
N VAL A 57 0.00 6.48 -11.60
CA VAL A 57 0.29 6.37 -13.05
C VAL A 57 1.51 7.22 -13.46
N ARG A 58 2.09 7.97 -12.52
CA ARG A 58 3.17 8.93 -12.77
C ARG A 58 4.57 8.28 -12.89
N TYR A 59 4.74 7.03 -12.45
CA TYR A 59 6.09 6.46 -12.21
C TYR A 59 6.45 5.20 -13.00
N THR A 60 5.55 4.66 -13.83
CA THR A 60 5.86 3.62 -14.82
C THR A 60 5.96 4.26 -16.20
N GLY A 61 7.17 4.64 -16.62
CA GLY A 61 7.39 5.46 -17.83
C GLY A 61 6.69 4.95 -19.11
N LEU A 62 6.59 3.62 -19.27
CA LEU A 62 5.90 3.01 -20.41
C LEU A 62 4.37 3.05 -20.28
N GLU A 63 3.83 2.86 -19.08
CA GLU A 63 2.38 2.93 -18.82
C GLU A 63 1.88 4.38 -18.87
N PHE A 64 2.70 5.34 -18.45
CA PHE A 64 2.43 6.76 -18.62
C PHE A 64 2.33 7.12 -20.10
N LEU A 65 3.30 6.68 -20.91
CA LEU A 65 3.31 6.95 -22.36
C LEU A 65 2.09 6.33 -23.05
N SER A 66 1.76 5.07 -22.73
CA SER A 66 0.60 4.39 -23.29
C SER A 66 -0.72 5.04 -22.84
N SER A 67 -0.80 5.53 -21.60
CA SER A 67 -1.97 6.24 -21.06
C SER A 67 -2.20 7.58 -21.74
N VAL A 68 -1.13 8.37 -21.96
CA VAL A 68 -1.22 9.64 -22.71
C VAL A 68 -1.61 9.37 -24.15
N LEU A 69 -1.00 8.39 -24.80
CA LEU A 69 -1.31 8.04 -26.19
C LEU A 69 -2.78 7.66 -26.33
N GLN A 70 -3.28 6.79 -25.45
CA GLN A 70 -4.70 6.43 -25.40
C GLN A 70 -5.58 7.65 -25.15
N ALA A 71 -5.24 8.51 -24.19
CA ALA A 71 -6.03 9.70 -23.88
C ALA A 71 -6.11 10.66 -25.07
N VAL A 72 -5.01 10.86 -25.80
CA VAL A 72 -4.98 11.67 -27.03
C VAL A 72 -5.83 11.03 -28.12
N ILE A 73 -5.73 9.71 -28.32
CA ILE A 73 -6.54 8.98 -29.30
C ILE A 73 -8.03 9.09 -28.98
N TYR A 74 -8.43 8.87 -27.72
CA TYR A 74 -9.85 8.94 -27.33
C TYR A 74 -10.40 10.35 -27.42
N SER A 75 -9.67 11.35 -26.90
CA SER A 75 -10.14 12.74 -26.94
C SER A 75 -10.17 13.31 -28.36
N SER A 76 -9.06 13.21 -29.09
CA SER A 76 -8.94 13.77 -30.44
C SER A 76 -9.74 12.96 -31.46
N GLY A 77 -9.77 11.63 -31.33
CA GLY A 77 -10.56 10.76 -32.18
C GLY A 77 -12.07 11.01 -32.04
N PHE A 78 -12.56 11.15 -30.82
CA PHE A 78 -13.96 11.53 -30.57
C PHE A 78 -14.32 12.87 -31.23
N LEU A 79 -13.44 13.87 -31.13
CA LEU A 79 -13.66 15.19 -31.72
C LEU A 79 -13.59 15.19 -33.25
N ILE A 80 -12.70 14.39 -33.85
CA ILE A 80 -12.64 14.21 -35.31
C ILE A 80 -13.92 13.55 -35.84
N ILE A 81 -14.46 12.57 -35.11
CA ILE A 81 -15.73 11.93 -35.45
C ILE A 81 -16.88 12.95 -35.38
N LEU A 82 -16.95 13.77 -34.34
CA LEU A 82 -17.96 14.83 -34.24
C LEU A 82 -17.84 15.86 -35.38
N ALA A 83 -16.61 16.27 -35.72
CA ALA A 83 -16.35 17.18 -36.84
C ALA A 83 -16.71 16.56 -38.20
N TYR A 84 -16.66 15.23 -38.33
CA TYR A 84 -17.12 14.55 -39.55
C TYR A 84 -18.64 14.72 -39.76
N PHE A 85 -19.44 14.61 -38.69
CA PHE A 85 -20.90 14.74 -38.78
C PHE A 85 -21.38 16.20 -38.89
N GLN A 86 -20.66 17.15 -38.31
CA GLN A 86 -21.04 18.58 -38.31
C GLN A 86 -20.43 19.39 -39.46
N GLY A 87 -19.50 18.81 -40.22
CA GLY A 87 -18.80 19.48 -41.32
C GLY A 87 -17.75 20.50 -40.85
N ASP A 88 -17.15 21.21 -41.81
CA ASP A 88 -16.03 22.14 -41.56
C ASP A 88 -16.43 23.41 -40.78
N ALA A 89 -17.72 23.60 -40.50
CA ALA A 89 -18.24 24.69 -39.66
C ALA A 89 -17.91 24.50 -38.17
N PHE A 90 -17.65 23.27 -37.72
CA PHE A 90 -17.37 22.99 -36.30
C PHE A 90 -15.92 23.31 -35.93
N LEU A 91 -14.94 22.65 -36.55
CA LEU A 91 -13.50 22.92 -36.42
C LEU A 91 -12.78 22.34 -37.66
N PRO A 92 -11.80 23.05 -38.25
CA PRO A 92 -11.04 22.50 -39.37
C PRO A 92 -10.31 21.21 -38.95
N ARG A 93 -10.50 20.12 -39.71
CA ARG A 93 -9.95 18.80 -39.37
C ARG A 93 -8.43 18.78 -39.21
N SER A 94 -7.74 19.59 -40.01
CA SER A 94 -6.30 19.77 -39.92
C SER A 94 -5.86 20.39 -38.59
N VAL A 95 -6.65 21.30 -38.00
CA VAL A 95 -6.37 21.88 -36.68
C VAL A 95 -6.44 20.77 -35.61
N LEU A 96 -7.44 19.89 -35.66
CA LEU A 96 -7.57 18.77 -34.71
C LEU A 96 -6.38 17.79 -34.79
N ILE A 97 -5.91 17.48 -36.00
CA ILE A 97 -4.76 16.58 -36.20
C ILE A 97 -3.47 17.23 -35.70
N ILE A 98 -3.23 18.50 -36.05
CA ILE A 98 -2.04 19.24 -35.60
C ILE A 98 -2.06 19.38 -34.08
N ASP A 99 -3.21 19.72 -33.49
CA ASP A 99 -3.39 19.83 -32.04
C ASP A 99 -3.17 18.49 -31.32
N ALA A 100 -3.62 17.37 -31.89
CA ALA A 100 -3.37 16.04 -31.32
C ALA A 100 -1.86 15.72 -31.26
N LEU A 101 -1.13 15.98 -32.35
CA LEU A 101 0.33 15.77 -32.41
C LEU A 101 1.07 16.69 -31.44
N LEU A 102 0.71 17.98 -31.42
CA LEU A 102 1.30 18.94 -30.50
C LEU A 102 1.00 18.59 -29.05
N THR A 103 -0.22 18.13 -28.75
CA THR A 103 -0.61 17.71 -27.40
C THR A 103 0.25 16.53 -26.93
N LEU A 104 0.46 15.54 -27.80
CA LEU A 104 1.31 14.39 -27.48
C LEU A 104 2.74 14.86 -27.15
N VAL A 105 3.35 15.66 -28.02
CA VAL A 105 4.74 16.13 -27.85
C VAL A 105 4.88 17.03 -26.63
N LEU A 106 4.01 18.03 -26.46
CA LEU A 106 4.14 19.03 -25.40
C LEU A 106 3.80 18.48 -24.02
N VAL A 107 2.80 17.61 -23.89
CA VAL A 107 2.48 16.98 -22.59
C VAL A 107 3.63 16.08 -22.14
N ILE A 108 4.19 15.27 -23.05
CA ILE A 108 5.34 14.43 -22.74
C ILE A 108 6.56 15.31 -22.41
N GLY A 109 6.86 16.30 -23.24
CA GLY A 109 8.00 17.20 -23.07
C GLY A 109 7.95 17.99 -21.76
N VAL A 110 6.82 18.63 -21.45
CA VAL A 110 6.65 19.38 -20.20
C VAL A 110 6.80 18.47 -18.98
N ARG A 111 6.26 17.24 -19.01
CA ARG A 111 6.43 16.31 -17.89
C ARG A 111 7.86 15.81 -17.73
N LEU A 112 8.57 15.53 -18.83
CA LEU A 112 9.99 15.18 -18.78
C LEU A 112 10.84 16.33 -18.25
N LEU A 113 10.54 17.57 -18.65
CA LEU A 113 11.20 18.77 -18.15
C LEU A 113 10.93 19.00 -16.67
N ILE A 114 9.67 18.94 -16.25
CA ILE A 114 9.27 18.98 -14.85
C ILE A 114 10.03 17.90 -14.07
N ARG A 115 9.99 16.64 -14.51
CA ARG A 115 10.74 15.54 -13.87
C ARG A 115 12.22 15.87 -13.74
N SER A 116 12.86 16.34 -14.81
CA SER A 116 14.29 16.67 -14.84
C SER A 116 14.64 17.84 -13.91
N VAL A 117 13.80 18.88 -13.87
CA VAL A 117 14.00 20.06 -13.02
C VAL A 117 13.76 19.73 -11.55
N PHE A 118 12.68 19.02 -11.22
CA PHE A 118 12.39 18.60 -9.86
C PHE A 118 13.44 17.61 -9.32
N HIS A 119 13.97 16.73 -10.17
CA HIS A 119 15.09 15.87 -9.83
C HIS A 119 16.36 16.67 -9.53
N ARG A 120 16.66 17.73 -10.30
CA ARG A 120 17.82 18.60 -10.06
C ARG A 120 17.68 19.50 -8.82
N LEU A 121 16.46 19.93 -8.50
CA LEU A 121 16.21 20.87 -7.40
C LEU A 121 16.01 20.19 -6.04
N ASN A 122 15.89 18.85 -5.98
CA ASN A 122 15.65 18.11 -4.72
C ASN A 122 14.36 18.56 -3.98
N ILE A 123 13.43 19.22 -4.67
CA ILE A 123 12.22 19.85 -4.08
C ILE A 123 11.08 18.82 -3.88
N TYR A 124 11.19 17.64 -4.46
CA TYR A 124 10.29 16.51 -4.18
C TYR A 124 11.10 15.28 -3.78
N VAL A 125 11.69 15.32 -2.57
CA VAL A 125 12.11 14.11 -1.88
C VAL A 125 10.85 13.46 -1.28
N SER A 126 10.09 12.81 -2.14
CA SER A 126 9.24 11.70 -1.74
C SER A 126 9.73 10.52 -2.57
N SER A 127 10.72 9.80 -2.02
CA SER A 127 10.87 8.33 -2.00
C SER A 127 10.51 7.46 -3.22
N VAL A 128 10.36 8.00 -4.43
CA VAL A 128 9.78 7.23 -5.56
C VAL A 128 10.69 7.15 -6.80
N ASP A 129 11.80 7.90 -6.88
CA ASP A 129 12.68 7.92 -8.07
C ASP A 129 14.15 7.54 -7.79
N ARG A 130 14.47 7.02 -6.60
CA ARG A 130 15.75 6.34 -6.32
C ARG A 130 15.43 4.89 -5.92
N GLU A 131 16.15 3.93 -6.51
CA GLU A 131 16.25 2.58 -5.95
C GLU A 131 16.60 2.76 -4.46
N PRO A 132 15.76 2.32 -3.50
CA PRO A 132 16.06 2.49 -2.11
C PRO A 132 17.40 1.83 -1.86
N THR A 133 18.34 2.61 -1.33
CA THR A 133 19.62 2.07 -0.91
C THR A 133 19.39 1.37 0.42
N ILE A 134 19.59 0.06 0.43
CA ILE A 134 19.23 -0.83 1.54
C ILE A 134 20.48 -1.25 2.29
N VAL A 135 20.38 -1.26 3.61
CA VAL A 135 21.28 -2.00 4.50
C VAL A 135 20.50 -3.14 5.14
N ILE A 136 21.07 -4.34 5.15
CA ILE A 136 20.46 -5.51 5.82
C ILE A 136 21.11 -5.69 7.18
N TYR A 137 20.31 -5.61 8.24
CA TYR A 137 20.73 -5.95 9.61
C TYR A 137 20.52 -7.44 9.84
N GLY A 138 21.61 -8.19 9.91
CA GLY A 138 21.69 -9.64 10.00
C GLY A 138 22.31 -10.25 8.75
N ALA A 139 23.57 -10.69 8.83
CA ALA A 139 24.30 -11.37 7.77
C ALA A 139 24.19 -12.92 7.83
N GLY A 140 23.22 -13.41 8.61
CA GLY A 140 22.87 -14.82 8.74
C GLY A 140 22.17 -15.41 7.51
N VAL A 141 21.59 -16.59 7.65
CA VAL A 141 20.93 -17.31 6.53
C VAL A 141 19.83 -16.49 5.88
N VAL A 142 18.96 -15.87 6.69
CA VAL A 142 17.82 -15.06 6.22
C VAL A 142 18.30 -13.82 5.47
N GLY A 143 19.27 -13.08 6.02
CA GLY A 143 19.83 -11.90 5.37
C GLY A 143 20.53 -12.20 4.05
N ARG A 144 21.27 -13.32 3.97
CA ARG A 144 21.90 -13.78 2.72
C ARG A 144 20.90 -14.24 1.67
N GLN A 145 19.75 -14.76 2.08
CA GLN A 145 18.67 -15.11 1.16
C GLN A 145 17.98 -13.84 0.64
N LEU A 146 17.67 -12.91 1.54
CA LEU A 146 17.10 -11.61 1.18
C LEU A 146 18.01 -10.84 0.21
N ALA A 147 19.32 -10.83 0.47
CA ALA A 147 20.28 -10.16 -0.41
C ALA A 147 20.29 -10.73 -1.84
N ARG A 148 20.14 -12.05 -2.00
CA ARG A 148 20.00 -12.66 -3.35
C ARG A 148 18.71 -12.22 -4.05
N SER A 149 17.59 -12.17 -3.32
CA SER A 149 16.33 -11.67 -3.88
C SER A 149 16.46 -10.21 -4.31
N LEU A 150 17.08 -9.37 -3.48
CA LEU A 150 17.26 -7.94 -3.77
C LEU A 150 18.28 -7.69 -4.90
N GLN A 151 19.34 -8.49 -5.02
CA GLN A 151 20.31 -8.36 -6.13
C GLN A 151 19.68 -8.64 -7.50
N ASN A 152 18.64 -9.47 -7.54
CA ASN A 152 17.93 -9.81 -8.78
C ASN A 152 16.81 -8.81 -9.12
N ASP A 153 16.51 -7.88 -8.21
CA ASP A 153 15.46 -6.89 -8.39
C ASP A 153 16.10 -5.51 -8.68
N PRO A 154 15.97 -4.98 -9.91
CA PRO A 154 16.58 -3.72 -10.29
C PRO A 154 15.96 -2.51 -9.58
N HIS A 155 14.87 -2.70 -8.81
CA HIS A 155 14.26 -1.62 -8.05
C HIS A 155 14.97 -1.35 -6.71
N TYR A 156 15.95 -2.16 -6.32
CA TYR A 156 16.64 -2.03 -5.03
C TYR A 156 18.16 -2.05 -5.17
N ARG A 157 18.82 -1.25 -4.34
CA ARG A 157 20.28 -1.25 -4.27
C ARG A 157 20.77 -1.67 -2.89
N LEU A 158 21.28 -2.89 -2.78
CA LEU A 158 21.93 -3.33 -1.54
C LEU A 158 23.30 -2.65 -1.38
N LEU A 159 23.52 -2.00 -0.24
CA LEU A 159 24.76 -1.30 0.10
C LEU A 159 25.70 -2.17 0.93
N ALA A 160 25.18 -2.76 2.02
CA ALA A 160 25.98 -3.44 3.01
C ALA A 160 25.14 -4.34 3.92
N PHE A 161 25.85 -5.21 4.65
CA PHE A 161 25.30 -5.91 5.81
C PHE A 161 25.75 -5.25 7.11
N VAL A 162 24.97 -5.43 8.16
CA VAL A 162 25.34 -5.11 9.55
C VAL A 162 25.06 -6.33 10.40
N ASP A 163 25.97 -6.72 11.29
CA ASP A 163 25.75 -7.89 12.17
C ASP A 163 26.40 -7.70 13.54
N ASP A 164 25.72 -8.18 14.59
CA ASP A 164 26.22 -8.16 15.97
C ASP A 164 27.37 -9.15 16.17
N ASN A 165 27.47 -10.21 15.34
CA ASN A 165 28.49 -11.25 15.45
C ASN A 165 29.87 -10.71 15.02
N PRO A 166 30.86 -10.61 15.95
CA PRO A 166 32.21 -10.14 15.64
C PRO A 166 32.91 -10.96 14.57
N ASP A 167 32.61 -12.25 14.47
CA ASP A 167 33.22 -13.13 13.47
C ASP A 167 32.81 -12.76 12.04
N LEU A 168 31.60 -12.21 11.87
CA LEU A 168 31.07 -11.81 10.56
C LEU A 168 31.48 -10.38 10.19
N GLN A 169 31.78 -9.53 11.19
CA GLN A 169 32.16 -8.15 10.97
C GLN A 169 33.42 -8.03 10.11
N HIS A 170 33.44 -7.00 9.27
CA HIS A 170 34.48 -6.69 8.28
C HIS A 170 34.70 -7.74 7.18
N ARG A 171 34.00 -8.88 7.21
CA ARG A 171 34.00 -9.83 6.09
C ARG A 171 33.18 -9.30 4.92
N VAL A 172 33.42 -9.90 3.76
CA VAL A 172 32.61 -9.69 2.55
C VAL A 172 31.76 -10.92 2.33
N ILE A 173 30.44 -10.74 2.29
CA ILE A 173 29.44 -11.79 2.07
C ILE A 173 28.65 -11.41 0.82
N GLN A 174 28.65 -12.29 -0.18
CA GLN A 174 27.93 -12.07 -1.45
C GLN A 174 28.30 -10.74 -2.15
N GLY A 175 29.55 -10.29 -1.99
CA GLY A 175 30.04 -9.03 -2.56
C GLY A 175 29.82 -7.79 -1.69
N PHE A 176 29.13 -7.91 -0.55
CA PHE A 176 28.86 -6.78 0.36
C PHE A 176 29.64 -6.91 1.67
N ARG A 177 30.17 -5.79 2.15
CA ARG A 177 30.89 -5.72 3.41
C ARG A 177 29.92 -5.77 4.59
N VAL A 178 30.30 -6.49 5.65
CA VAL A 178 29.59 -6.52 6.92
C VAL A 178 30.20 -5.47 7.85
N TYR A 179 29.39 -4.58 8.38
CA TYR A 179 29.79 -3.55 9.35
C TYR A 179 29.33 -3.91 10.76
N PRO A 180 30.07 -3.48 11.80
CA PRO A 180 29.55 -3.50 13.15
C PRO A 180 28.42 -2.46 13.30
N PRO A 181 27.43 -2.69 14.17
CA PRO A 181 26.32 -1.75 14.39
C PRO A 181 26.78 -0.36 14.84
N SER A 182 27.88 -0.27 15.58
CA SER A 182 28.48 1.00 16.01
C SER A 182 28.95 1.88 14.85
N GLN A 183 29.22 1.31 13.67
CA GLN A 183 29.63 2.04 12.48
C GLN A 183 28.45 2.45 11.59
N LEU A 184 27.22 2.09 11.93
CA LEU A 184 26.05 2.31 11.09
C LEU A 184 25.76 3.80 10.90
N ALA A 185 25.91 4.62 11.94
CA ALA A 185 25.78 6.08 11.83
C ALA A 185 26.87 6.70 10.94
N LEU A 186 28.11 6.26 11.09
CA LEU A 186 29.24 6.69 10.24
C LEU A 186 29.05 6.24 8.78
N LEU A 187 28.49 5.05 8.58
CA LEU A 187 28.17 4.52 7.25
C LEU A 187 27.13 5.39 6.57
N HIS A 188 26.07 5.79 7.30
CA HIS A 188 25.03 6.66 6.80
C HIS A 188 25.55 8.05 6.42
N GLN A 189 26.49 8.60 7.20
CA GLN A 189 27.16 9.87 6.87
C GLN A 189 28.00 9.78 5.58
N LYS A 190 28.68 8.65 5.36
CA LYS A 190 29.52 8.45 4.16
C LYS A 190 28.69 8.11 2.92
N THR A 191 27.63 7.35 3.11
CA THR A 191 26.78 6.81 2.06
C THR A 191 25.37 6.77 2.62
N ALA A 192 24.57 7.77 2.26
CA ALA A 192 23.18 7.81 2.65
C ALA A 192 22.46 6.55 2.13
N PHE A 193 21.66 5.93 2.99
CA PHE A 193 20.81 4.80 2.66
C PHE A 193 19.42 5.07 3.22
N ASP A 194 18.42 4.59 2.50
CA ASP A 194 17.02 4.90 2.78
C ASP A 194 16.45 3.92 3.81
N TRP A 195 16.77 2.64 3.67
CA TRP A 195 16.13 1.56 4.43
C TRP A 195 17.13 0.70 5.20
N VAL A 196 16.72 0.30 6.41
CA VAL A 196 17.34 -0.82 7.13
C VAL A 196 16.34 -1.95 7.26
N ILE A 197 16.66 -3.11 6.69
CA ILE A 197 15.84 -4.31 6.80
C ILE A 197 16.41 -5.21 7.89
N LEU A 198 15.62 -5.43 8.94
CA LEU A 198 15.93 -6.37 10.01
C LEU A 198 15.69 -7.82 9.52
N ALA A 199 16.77 -8.50 9.14
CA ALA A 199 16.79 -9.90 8.74
C ALA A 199 17.19 -10.84 9.90
N ILE A 200 16.65 -10.53 11.09
CA ILE A 200 16.90 -11.23 12.36
C ILE A 200 15.58 -11.71 13.00
N PRO A 201 14.78 -12.55 12.32
CA PRO A 201 13.42 -12.87 12.72
C PRO A 201 13.29 -13.56 14.09
N ASN A 202 14.34 -14.27 14.52
CA ASN A 202 14.34 -15.07 15.75
C ASN A 202 15.11 -14.42 16.90
N VAL A 203 15.47 -13.12 16.78
CA VAL A 203 16.15 -12.42 17.87
C VAL A 203 15.19 -12.16 19.03
N ALA A 204 15.69 -12.19 20.28
CA ALA A 204 14.89 -11.83 21.43
C ALA A 204 14.29 -10.43 21.26
N LYS A 205 13.00 -10.26 21.59
CA LYS A 205 12.27 -8.98 21.43
C LYS A 205 13.00 -7.81 22.10
N ALA A 206 13.56 -8.01 23.29
CA ALA A 206 14.33 -6.99 23.99
C ALA A 206 15.54 -6.49 23.17
N ARG A 207 16.27 -7.42 22.53
CA ARG A 207 17.39 -7.09 21.64
C ARG A 207 16.90 -6.42 20.36
N LYS A 208 15.80 -6.89 19.76
CA LYS A 208 15.19 -6.25 18.58
C LYS A 208 14.85 -4.79 18.86
N ARG A 209 14.27 -4.51 20.02
CA ARG A 209 13.92 -3.15 20.47
C ARG A 209 15.16 -2.27 20.64
N GLN A 210 16.21 -2.76 21.30
CA GLN A 210 17.48 -2.02 21.40
C GLN A 210 18.05 -1.64 20.02
N ILE A 211 17.96 -2.56 19.05
CA ILE A 211 18.40 -2.31 17.68
C ILE A 211 17.55 -1.20 17.05
N ILE A 212 16.22 -1.28 17.15
CA ILE A 212 15.32 -0.26 16.62
C ILE A 212 15.59 1.11 17.25
N GLU A 213 15.67 1.19 18.58
CA GLU A 213 15.96 2.44 19.31
C GLU A 213 17.31 3.05 18.88
N SER A 214 18.32 2.22 18.59
CA SER A 214 19.60 2.72 18.06
C SER A 214 19.51 3.31 16.65
N LEU A 215 18.57 2.80 15.84
CA LEU A 215 18.34 3.22 14.45
C LEU A 215 17.41 4.44 14.34
N GLU A 216 16.54 4.69 15.33
CA GLU A 216 15.63 5.85 15.37
C GLU A 216 16.36 7.20 15.34
N THR A 217 17.63 7.22 15.73
CA THR A 217 18.47 8.42 15.67
C THR A 217 18.83 8.85 14.23
N LEU A 218 18.56 8.00 13.24
CA LEU A 218 18.86 8.23 11.83
C LEU A 218 17.55 8.46 11.04
N PRO A 219 17.57 9.32 10.01
CA PRO A 219 16.40 9.58 9.16
C PRO A 219 16.20 8.46 8.13
N ILE A 220 15.92 7.24 8.60
CA ILE A 220 15.83 6.01 7.79
C ILE A 220 14.54 5.24 8.08
N ASP A 221 14.02 4.52 7.09
CA ASP A 221 12.89 3.61 7.29
C ASP A 221 13.39 2.25 7.81
N ILE A 222 12.78 1.77 8.89
CA ILE A 222 13.06 0.44 9.44
C ILE A 222 11.99 -0.54 8.95
N LYS A 223 12.43 -1.63 8.32
CA LYS A 223 11.58 -2.72 7.83
C LYS A 223 11.98 -4.05 8.47
N THR A 224 11.09 -5.03 8.51
CA THR A 224 11.35 -6.37 9.05
C THR A 224 10.87 -7.46 8.08
N VAL A 225 11.56 -8.59 8.09
CA VAL A 225 11.12 -9.82 7.40
C VAL A 225 10.23 -10.64 8.36
N PRO A 226 9.20 -11.34 7.87
CA PRO A 226 8.36 -12.22 8.71
C PRO A 226 9.15 -13.40 9.32
N PRO A 227 8.70 -13.93 10.47
CA PRO A 227 9.29 -15.11 11.08
C PRO A 227 9.18 -16.36 10.20
N LEU A 228 10.16 -17.26 10.32
CA LEU A 228 10.20 -18.51 9.53
C LEU A 228 8.96 -19.40 9.78
N SER A 229 8.38 -19.37 10.98
CA SER A 229 7.14 -20.10 11.32
C SER A 229 5.95 -19.68 10.46
N LYS A 230 5.82 -18.39 10.14
CA LYS A 230 4.75 -17.85 9.27
C LYS A 230 4.99 -18.11 7.78
N ILE A 231 6.24 -18.39 7.41
CA ILE A 231 6.59 -18.79 6.05
C ILE A 231 6.27 -20.28 5.85
N LEU A 232 6.58 -21.11 6.84
CA LEU A 232 6.34 -22.56 6.78
C LEU A 232 4.85 -22.93 6.87
N SER A 233 4.02 -22.11 7.53
CA SER A 233 2.56 -22.29 7.56
C SER A 233 1.86 -21.92 6.23
N GLY A 234 2.59 -21.39 5.24
CA GLY A 234 2.03 -20.97 3.96
C GLY A 234 1.27 -19.64 4.00
N GLU A 235 1.22 -18.97 5.16
CA GLU A 235 0.54 -17.67 5.32
C GLU A 235 1.30 -16.52 4.63
N THR A 236 2.62 -16.63 4.46
CA THR A 236 3.46 -15.56 3.90
C THR A 236 4.69 -16.08 3.15
N THR A 237 5.26 -15.27 2.25
CA THR A 237 6.51 -15.59 1.52
C THR A 237 7.68 -14.75 2.06
N ILE A 238 8.90 -15.29 2.02
CA ILE A 238 10.16 -14.62 2.46
C ILE A 238 10.38 -13.25 1.78
N ASN A 239 9.83 -13.05 0.58
CA ASN A 239 9.97 -11.80 -0.18
C ASN A 239 9.05 -10.66 0.30
N GLN A 240 8.19 -10.87 1.29
CA GLN A 240 7.35 -9.80 1.84
C GLN A 240 8.11 -8.99 2.91
N ILE A 241 8.55 -7.79 2.53
CA ILE A 241 9.13 -6.79 3.44
C ILE A 241 7.97 -5.99 4.05
N ARG A 242 7.91 -5.87 5.38
CA ARG A 242 6.89 -5.05 6.06
C ARG A 242 7.51 -3.98 6.96
N SER A 243 6.79 -2.89 7.15
CA SER A 243 7.14 -1.90 8.19
C SER A 243 7.05 -2.54 9.58
N VAL A 244 7.82 -2.02 10.54
CA VAL A 244 7.71 -2.47 11.93
C VAL A 244 6.40 -1.94 12.52
N ASP A 245 5.55 -2.83 13.05
CA ASP A 245 4.27 -2.48 13.68
C ASP A 245 4.47 -1.92 15.10
N VAL A 246 3.62 -0.96 15.51
CA VAL A 246 3.65 -0.36 16.86
C VAL A 246 3.48 -1.42 17.96
N SER A 247 2.75 -2.51 17.70
CA SER A 247 2.58 -3.64 18.62
C SER A 247 3.89 -4.41 18.86
N GLU A 248 4.79 -4.49 17.87
CA GLU A 248 6.12 -5.08 18.05
C GLU A 248 7.01 -4.20 18.93
N LEU A 249 6.80 -2.88 18.94
CA LEU A 249 7.47 -1.94 19.85
C LEU A 249 6.95 -2.06 21.29
N LEU A 250 5.68 -2.40 21.46
CA LEU A 250 5.01 -2.53 22.77
C LEU A 250 5.40 -3.78 23.56
N GLY A 251 6.16 -4.71 22.97
CA GLY A 251 6.94 -5.71 23.72
C GLY A 251 6.15 -6.71 24.56
N ARG A 252 4.82 -6.80 24.46
CA ARG A 252 4.07 -7.85 25.16
C ARG A 252 4.49 -9.22 24.61
N GLU A 253 4.90 -10.11 25.50
CA GLU A 253 4.96 -11.52 25.20
C GLU A 253 3.53 -12.01 24.97
N GLU A 254 3.28 -12.65 23.82
CA GLU A 254 2.07 -13.46 23.71
C GLU A 254 2.29 -14.64 24.65
N ILE A 255 1.56 -14.64 25.76
CA ILE A 255 1.55 -15.76 26.69
C ILE A 255 0.83 -16.89 25.95
N LEU A 256 1.57 -17.94 25.60
CA LEU A 256 0.97 -19.11 24.97
C LEU A 256 -0.04 -19.73 25.94
N PRO A 257 -1.25 -20.08 25.48
CA PRO A 257 -2.25 -20.69 26.35
C PRO A 257 -1.76 -22.06 26.82
N HIS A 258 -1.85 -22.33 28.13
CA HIS A 258 -1.62 -23.67 28.68
C HIS A 258 -2.89 -24.52 28.51
N PRO A 259 -2.94 -25.50 27.59
CA PRO A 259 -4.18 -26.22 27.27
C PRO A 259 -4.76 -26.95 28.50
N GLU A 260 -3.89 -27.46 29.37
CA GLU A 260 -4.27 -28.14 30.61
C GLU A 260 -4.95 -27.21 31.64
N LEU A 261 -4.58 -25.93 31.67
CA LEU A 261 -5.21 -24.94 32.54
C LEU A 261 -6.54 -24.45 31.97
N LEU A 262 -6.64 -24.34 30.65
CA LEU A 262 -7.89 -23.96 29.97
C LEU A 262 -8.98 -25.03 30.18
N GLY A 263 -8.64 -26.32 30.04
CA GLY A 263 -9.60 -27.41 30.20
C GLY A 263 -10.27 -27.46 31.58
N LYS A 264 -9.53 -27.18 32.66
CA LYS A 264 -10.07 -27.21 34.05
C LYS A 264 -11.29 -26.31 34.28
N ASN A 265 -11.37 -25.20 33.56
CA ASN A 265 -12.41 -24.20 33.73
C ASN A 265 -13.45 -24.18 32.60
N VAL A 266 -13.27 -25.02 31.58
CA VAL A 266 -14.13 -25.01 30.39
C VAL A 266 -14.81 -26.36 30.17
N THR A 267 -14.07 -27.47 30.23
CA THR A 267 -14.60 -28.79 29.87
C THR A 267 -15.73 -29.19 30.80
N GLY A 268 -16.88 -29.53 30.23
CA GLY A 268 -18.08 -29.94 30.97
C GLY A 268 -18.74 -28.84 31.81
N LYS A 269 -18.38 -27.56 31.62
CA LYS A 269 -18.99 -26.41 32.33
C LYS A 269 -19.83 -25.54 31.39
N ALA A 270 -20.78 -24.80 31.95
CA ALA A 270 -21.47 -23.73 31.25
C ALA A 270 -20.58 -22.48 31.20
N VAL A 271 -20.34 -21.94 30.02
CA VAL A 271 -19.44 -20.78 29.83
C VAL A 271 -20.17 -19.65 29.12
N LEU A 272 -20.15 -18.46 29.71
CA LEU A 272 -20.71 -17.23 29.12
C LEU A 272 -19.58 -16.35 28.58
N VAL A 273 -19.66 -15.97 27.30
CA VAL A 273 -18.75 -15.04 26.65
C VAL A 273 -19.50 -13.74 26.36
N THR A 274 -19.09 -12.65 27.01
CA THR A 274 -19.60 -11.31 26.71
C THR A 274 -18.78 -10.68 25.58
N GLY A 275 -19.43 -9.94 24.68
CA GLY A 275 -18.80 -9.44 23.46
C GLY A 275 -18.38 -10.57 22.51
N GLY A 276 -19.14 -11.69 22.50
CA GLY A 276 -18.75 -12.92 21.79
C GLY A 276 -18.67 -12.78 20.27
N GLY A 277 -19.27 -11.75 19.68
CA GLY A 277 -19.16 -11.44 18.26
C GLY A 277 -17.98 -10.54 17.89
N GLY A 278 -17.27 -9.99 18.89
CA GLY A 278 -16.06 -9.18 18.70
C GLY A 278 -14.83 -10.00 18.27
N SER A 279 -13.73 -9.33 17.94
CA SER A 279 -12.49 -10.00 17.51
C SER A 279 -11.92 -10.96 18.56
N ILE A 280 -11.88 -10.54 19.83
CA ILE A 280 -11.40 -11.36 20.94
C ILE A 280 -12.47 -12.38 21.34
N GLY A 281 -13.73 -11.95 21.48
CA GLY A 281 -14.83 -12.80 21.93
C GLY A 281 -15.09 -13.98 20.98
N SER A 282 -15.05 -13.75 19.67
CA SER A 282 -15.25 -14.81 18.67
C SER A 282 -14.15 -15.87 18.71
N GLU A 283 -12.91 -15.45 18.98
CA GLU A 283 -11.79 -16.38 19.15
C GLU A 283 -11.90 -17.17 20.46
N LEU A 284 -12.32 -16.50 21.55
CA LEU A 284 -12.64 -17.20 22.80
C LEU A 284 -13.76 -18.23 22.60
N CYS A 285 -14.82 -17.89 21.87
CA CYS A 285 -15.91 -18.81 21.56
C CYS A 285 -15.41 -20.08 20.84
N ARG A 286 -14.53 -19.94 19.83
CA ARG A 286 -13.93 -21.08 19.12
C ARG A 286 -13.04 -21.94 20.03
N GLN A 287 -12.19 -21.31 20.83
CA GLN A 287 -11.32 -22.04 21.76
C GLN A 287 -12.12 -22.76 22.85
N ILE A 288 -13.17 -22.13 23.36
CA ILE A 288 -14.08 -22.75 24.33
C ILE A 288 -14.81 -23.93 23.68
N ALA A 289 -15.35 -23.76 22.48
CA ALA A 289 -16.03 -24.83 21.74
C ALA A 289 -15.14 -26.07 21.54
N PHE A 290 -13.87 -25.86 21.18
CA PHE A 290 -12.88 -26.94 21.04
C PHE A 290 -12.64 -27.75 22.33
N LEU A 291 -12.83 -27.14 23.51
CA LEU A 291 -12.60 -27.77 24.81
C LEU A 291 -13.81 -28.53 25.36
N ASN A 292 -14.85 -28.74 24.56
CA ASN A 292 -16.06 -29.49 24.89
C ASN A 292 -16.75 -29.00 26.19
N PRO A 293 -17.28 -27.77 26.20
CA PRO A 293 -18.04 -27.26 27.32
C PRO A 293 -19.40 -27.97 27.40
N LYS A 294 -20.09 -27.84 28.53
CA LYS A 294 -21.45 -28.36 28.67
C LYS A 294 -22.44 -27.54 27.83
N CYS A 295 -22.27 -26.22 27.84
CA CYS A 295 -22.90 -25.28 26.93
C CYS A 295 -22.08 -23.99 26.82
N LEU A 296 -22.26 -23.28 25.71
CA LEU A 296 -21.64 -21.98 25.44
C LEU A 296 -22.72 -20.91 25.25
N VAL A 297 -22.72 -19.88 26.09
CA VAL A 297 -23.60 -18.73 25.98
C VAL A 297 -22.83 -17.57 25.36
N ILE A 298 -23.36 -17.02 24.27
CA ILE A 298 -22.76 -15.91 23.52
C ILE A 298 -23.63 -14.68 23.77
N TYR A 299 -23.08 -13.68 24.44
CA TYR A 299 -23.78 -12.44 24.75
C TYR A 299 -23.11 -11.27 24.02
N GLU A 300 -23.84 -10.60 23.14
CA GLU A 300 -23.29 -9.59 22.25
C GLU A 300 -24.28 -8.44 22.04
N LEU A 301 -23.76 -7.22 21.87
CA LEU A 301 -24.56 -6.03 21.60
C LEU A 301 -24.94 -5.91 20.12
N ASN A 302 -24.05 -6.34 19.22
CA ASN A 302 -24.24 -6.27 17.78
C ASN A 302 -24.85 -7.55 17.21
N GLU A 303 -26.06 -7.43 16.65
CA GLU A 303 -26.82 -8.55 16.09
C GLU A 303 -26.09 -9.26 14.93
N PHE A 304 -25.47 -8.51 14.02
CA PHE A 304 -24.74 -9.09 12.89
C PHE A 304 -23.53 -9.91 13.37
N SER A 305 -22.77 -9.38 14.33
CA SER A 305 -21.64 -10.08 14.92
C SER A 305 -22.07 -11.33 15.68
N LEU A 306 -23.19 -11.27 16.42
CA LEU A 306 -23.77 -12.42 17.13
C LEU A 306 -24.18 -13.53 16.16
N TYR A 307 -24.89 -13.15 15.08
CA TYR A 307 -25.32 -14.09 14.05
C TYR A 307 -24.12 -14.76 13.36
N LYS A 308 -23.09 -13.99 13.02
CA LYS A 308 -21.90 -14.49 12.35
C LYS A 308 -21.16 -15.55 13.17
N ILE A 309 -20.98 -15.31 14.48
CA ILE A 309 -20.29 -16.29 15.34
C ILE A 309 -21.18 -17.51 15.63
N ASP A 310 -22.49 -17.31 15.77
CA ASP A 310 -23.42 -18.44 15.95
C ASP A 310 -23.43 -19.38 14.73
N LEU A 311 -23.36 -18.82 13.51
CA LEU A 311 -23.22 -19.59 12.27
C LEU A 311 -21.88 -20.34 12.21
N ASP A 312 -20.76 -19.64 12.44
CA ASP A 312 -19.39 -20.22 12.48
C ASP A 312 -19.31 -21.43 13.42
N LEU A 313 -19.88 -21.31 14.62
CA LEU A 313 -19.92 -22.41 15.58
C LEU A 313 -20.90 -23.51 15.20
N SER A 314 -22.00 -23.20 14.52
CA SER A 314 -22.95 -24.21 14.01
C SER A 314 -22.35 -25.08 12.94
N GLU A 315 -21.55 -24.49 12.04
CA GLU A 315 -20.89 -25.22 10.95
C GLU A 315 -19.74 -26.10 11.45
N ASN A 316 -18.95 -25.59 12.41
CA ASN A 316 -17.72 -26.26 12.86
C ASN A 316 -17.90 -27.15 14.11
N TYR A 317 -18.95 -26.93 14.90
CA TYR A 317 -19.20 -27.63 16.17
C TYR A 317 -20.68 -28.00 16.32
N SER A 318 -21.16 -28.95 15.49
CA SER A 318 -22.57 -29.35 15.43
C SER A 318 -23.13 -29.87 16.76
N ASP A 319 -22.29 -30.51 17.58
CA ASP A 319 -22.70 -31.12 18.85
C ASP A 319 -22.66 -30.14 20.04
N LEU A 320 -22.21 -28.89 19.80
CA LEU A 320 -22.13 -27.87 20.82
C LEU A 320 -23.51 -27.31 21.16
N ARG A 321 -23.95 -27.50 22.40
CA ARG A 321 -25.10 -26.76 22.95
C ARG A 321 -24.73 -25.30 23.14
N LYS A 322 -25.36 -24.41 22.39
CA LYS A 322 -25.09 -22.98 22.44
C LYS A 322 -26.36 -22.13 22.54
N TYR A 323 -26.22 -20.97 23.16
CA TYR A 323 -27.29 -19.99 23.34
C TYR A 323 -26.79 -18.59 22.98
N ALA A 324 -27.43 -17.95 22.01
CA ALA A 324 -27.08 -16.61 21.55
C ALA A 324 -28.06 -15.58 22.13
N TYR A 325 -27.56 -14.59 22.86
CA TYR A 325 -28.34 -13.51 23.46
C TYR A 325 -27.85 -12.15 22.98
N LEU A 326 -28.76 -11.37 22.41
CA LEU A 326 -28.52 -9.98 22.06
C LEU A 326 -28.74 -9.11 23.31
N GLY A 327 -27.74 -8.34 23.73
CA GLY A 327 -27.89 -7.45 24.86
C GLY A 327 -26.66 -6.62 25.20
N ASN A 328 -26.89 -5.58 25.99
CA ASN A 328 -25.82 -4.72 26.50
C ASN A 328 -25.36 -5.24 27.86
N VAL A 329 -24.04 -5.39 28.08
CA VAL A 329 -23.48 -5.79 29.38
C VAL A 329 -23.72 -4.75 30.48
N LEU A 330 -24.04 -3.51 30.09
CA LEU A 330 -24.44 -2.45 31.00
C LEU A 330 -25.88 -2.65 31.55
N ASP A 331 -26.70 -3.50 30.94
CA ASP A 331 -28.01 -3.88 31.48
C ASP A 331 -27.85 -5.09 32.43
N ARG A 332 -27.63 -4.76 33.70
CA ARG A 332 -27.46 -5.76 34.76
C ARG A 332 -28.66 -6.71 34.88
N ASN A 333 -29.89 -6.19 34.78
CA ASN A 333 -31.09 -7.01 34.98
C ASN A 333 -31.23 -8.05 33.87
N HIS A 334 -30.89 -7.68 32.63
CA HIS A 334 -30.89 -8.61 31.52
C HIS A 334 -29.78 -9.65 31.66
N LEU A 335 -28.57 -9.24 32.01
CA LEU A 335 -27.44 -10.15 32.19
C LEU A 335 -27.68 -11.16 33.32
N ASP A 336 -28.22 -10.70 34.46
CA ASP A 336 -28.57 -11.55 35.61
C ASP A 336 -29.63 -12.60 35.22
N ARG A 337 -30.63 -12.21 34.41
CA ARG A 337 -31.61 -13.17 33.87
C ARG A 337 -30.94 -14.22 32.99
N VAL A 338 -30.09 -13.82 32.04
CA VAL A 338 -29.39 -14.75 31.14
C VAL A 338 -28.57 -15.77 31.94
N ILE A 339 -27.85 -15.31 32.97
CA ILE A 339 -27.06 -16.19 33.85
C ILE A 339 -27.96 -17.18 34.60
N GLN A 340 -29.14 -16.77 35.06
CA GLN A 340 -30.07 -17.63 35.82
C GLN A 340 -30.91 -18.58 34.93
N THR A 341 -31.23 -18.18 33.70
CA THR A 341 -32.10 -18.95 32.79
C THR A 341 -31.36 -19.96 31.93
N THR A 342 -30.04 -19.83 31.82
CA THR A 342 -29.24 -20.81 31.08
C THR A 342 -29.22 -22.11 31.87
N PRO A 343 -29.63 -23.25 31.29
CA PRO A 343 -29.69 -24.52 32.02
C PRO A 343 -28.29 -24.95 32.48
N ASP A 344 -28.21 -25.36 33.76
CA ASP A 344 -27.01 -25.92 34.40
C ASP A 344 -26.37 -27.00 33.55
#